data_AF-A0A1W9T061-F1
#
_entry.id   AF-A0A1W9T061-F1
#
_cell.length_a   1.000
_cell.length_b   1.000
_cell.length_c   1.000
_cell.angle_alpha   90.00
_cell.angle_beta   90.00
_cell.angle_gamma   90.00
#
_symmetry.space_group_name_H-M   'P 1'
#
loop_
_entity.id
_entity.type
_entity.pdbx_description
1 polymer ?
#
loop_
_entity_poly.entity_id
_entity_poly.type
_entity_poly.pdbx_seq_one_letter_code
_entity_poly.pdbx_strand_id
1 'polypeptide(L)'
;MLSKIKIIAKKTGKIFIYTIVLIILTVLVFAVGYFQISKKKYISLLNQYQTYKYVHDFKCPEFEYVEPTHPLLDSLKVKYKLDSVAGNGPEINQIVNLMKWAHNIVRHSTFDPIDPGKRNALNIINVATREKRGVNCRMVGTVLNEAYLSLGIKSRLITCTPYADDYKENHSLVMVYSNSLQKWLYMDPTWEAYFMDSDSIILGPLEIRQRIASQKPLLVSGNINYNGQKYMTKSMYKWYMSKNLFRFYCTELSEPGYETKEGIKTFVHLYPTNYHTEKIGKSDTTKNVYIDIYTNDKNYFLKNPNK
;
A
#
# COMPACT_ATOMS: atom_id res chain seq x y z
N MET A 1 50.97 42.44 0.92
CA MET A 1 49.79 42.33 0.03
C MET A 1 49.20 40.91 0.02
N LEU A 2 50.01 39.86 -0.16
CA LEU A 2 49.59 38.45 -0.17
C LEU A 2 48.92 37.95 1.13
N SER A 3 49.30 38.48 2.31
CA SER A 3 48.67 38.12 3.59
C SER A 3 47.23 38.64 3.72
N LYS A 4 46.93 39.84 3.21
CA LYS A 4 45.57 40.42 3.21
C LYS A 4 44.63 39.67 2.25
N ILE A 5 45.14 39.21 1.11
CA ILE A 5 44.36 38.44 0.11
C ILE A 5 43.95 37.06 0.68
N LYS A 6 44.85 36.35 1.39
CA LYS A 6 44.50 35.07 2.06
C LYS A 6 43.43 35.22 3.14
N ILE A 7 43.45 36.32 3.90
CA ILE A 7 42.45 36.59 4.95
C ILE A 7 41.08 36.89 4.31
N ILE A 8 41.04 37.69 3.25
CA ILE A 8 39.81 38.02 2.53
C ILE A 8 39.20 36.75 1.90
N ALA A 9 40.00 35.92 1.22
CA ALA A 9 39.54 34.65 0.64
C ALA A 9 39.01 33.64 1.69
N LYS A 10 39.63 33.59 2.88
CA LYS A 10 39.16 32.74 3.99
C LYS A 10 37.87 33.28 4.62
N LYS A 11 37.68 34.61 4.63
CA LYS A 11 36.49 35.27 5.15
C LYS A 11 35.30 35.15 4.18
N THR A 12 35.53 35.31 2.88
CA THR A 12 34.50 35.11 1.84
C THR A 12 34.09 33.64 1.72
N GLY A 13 35.04 32.70 1.79
CA GLY A 13 34.74 31.27 1.85
C GLY A 13 33.91 30.88 3.08
N LYS A 14 34.18 31.48 4.25
CA LYS A 14 33.35 31.31 5.45
C LYS A 14 31.94 31.86 5.28
N ILE A 15 31.78 33.08 4.73
CA ILE A 15 30.47 33.69 4.47
C ILE A 15 29.65 32.83 3.50
N PHE A 16 30.28 32.27 2.47
CA PHE A 16 29.62 31.36 1.53
C PHE A 16 29.13 30.07 2.21
N ILE A 17 29.97 29.46 3.06
CA ILE A 17 29.58 28.29 3.86
C ILE A 17 28.42 28.62 4.80
N TYR A 18 28.47 29.75 5.53
CA TYR A 18 27.37 30.15 6.41
C TYR A 18 26.07 30.39 5.65
N THR A 19 26.15 30.94 4.43
CA THR A 19 24.98 31.17 3.58
C THR A 19 24.35 29.85 3.13
N ILE A 20 25.16 28.88 2.69
CA ILE A 20 24.68 27.53 2.33
C ILE A 20 24.05 26.84 3.54
N VAL A 21 24.71 26.89 4.70
CA VAL A 21 24.20 26.29 5.94
C VAL A 21 22.87 26.93 6.34
N LEU A 22 22.74 28.26 6.24
CA LEU A 22 21.50 28.97 6.56
C LEU A 22 20.37 28.60 5.58
N ILE A 23 20.66 28.48 4.28
CA ILE A 23 19.68 28.01 3.28
C ILE A 23 19.22 26.59 3.62
N ILE A 24 20.15 25.66 3.90
CA ILE A 24 19.84 24.28 4.27
C ILE A 24 18.98 24.24 5.54
N LEU A 25 19.35 24.99 6.58
CA LEU A 25 18.59 25.08 7.83
C LEU A 25 17.19 25.64 7.59
N THR A 26 17.07 26.68 6.77
CA THR A 26 15.79 27.30 6.42
C THR A 26 14.88 26.30 5.69
N VAL A 27 15.42 25.61 4.68
CA VAL A 27 14.71 24.54 3.94
C VAL A 27 14.27 23.42 4.88
N LEU A 28 15.13 23.00 5.81
CA LEU A 28 14.80 21.98 6.81
C LEU A 28 13.68 22.42 7.74
N VAL A 29 13.71 23.67 8.24
CA VAL A 29 12.65 24.22 9.10
C VAL A 29 11.32 24.26 8.35
N PHE A 30 11.31 24.72 7.09
CA PHE A 30 10.10 24.71 6.27
C PHE A 30 9.60 23.28 5.99
N ALA A 31 10.48 22.33 5.70
CA ALA A 31 10.12 20.94 5.47
C ALA A 31 9.50 20.28 6.72
N VAL A 32 10.09 20.51 7.90
CA VAL A 32 9.54 20.01 9.17
C VAL A 32 8.20 20.66 9.49
N GLY A 33 8.08 21.98 9.29
CA GLY A 33 6.83 22.71 9.46
C GLY A 33 5.72 22.18 8.54
N TYR A 34 6.02 22.00 7.25
CA TYR A 34 5.10 21.43 6.28
C TYR A 34 4.68 20.01 6.63
N PHE A 35 5.63 19.16 7.06
CA PHE A 35 5.34 17.80 7.51
C PHE A 35 4.37 17.79 8.70
N GLN A 36 4.58 18.64 9.70
CA GLN A 36 3.70 18.77 10.87
C GLN A 36 2.29 19.25 10.48
N ILE A 37 2.20 20.29 9.63
CA ILE A 37 0.92 20.86 9.18
C ILE A 37 0.12 19.83 8.36
N SER A 38 0.77 19.19 7.38
CA SER A 38 0.14 18.16 6.54
C SER A 38 -0.30 16.95 7.37
N LYS A 39 0.52 16.50 8.33
CA LYS A 39 0.14 15.43 9.27
C LYS A 39 -1.15 15.76 10.01
N LYS A 40 -1.23 16.96 10.61
CA LYS A 40 -2.44 17.41 11.31
C LYS A 40 -3.66 17.46 10.38
N LYS A 41 -3.48 17.95 9.15
CA LYS A 41 -4.54 17.97 8.12
C LYS A 41 -5.06 16.56 7.83
N TYR A 42 -4.19 15.59 7.57
CA TYR A 42 -4.61 14.22 7.26
C TYR A 42 -5.29 13.52 8.44
N ILE A 43 -4.76 13.67 9.65
CA ILE A 43 -5.40 13.15 10.87
C ILE A 43 -6.79 13.76 11.05
N SER A 44 -6.93 15.08 10.86
CA SER A 44 -8.22 15.78 10.93
C SER A 44 -9.23 15.24 9.93
N LEU A 45 -8.83 15.03 8.67
CA LEU A 45 -9.70 14.43 7.64
C LEU A 45 -10.12 13.01 8.02
N LEU A 46 -9.18 12.16 8.46
CA LEU A 46 -9.53 10.81 8.90
C LEU A 46 -10.47 10.81 10.11
N ASN A 47 -10.30 11.79 11.01
CA ASN A 47 -11.15 11.99 12.18
C ASN A 47 -12.56 12.48 11.83
N GLN A 48 -12.67 13.41 10.88
CA GLN A 48 -13.95 13.92 10.37
C GLN A 48 -14.76 12.82 9.69
N TYR A 49 -14.10 11.95 8.92
CA TYR A 49 -14.73 10.89 8.12
C TYR A 49 -14.50 9.50 8.72
N GLN A 50 -14.74 9.31 10.02
CA GLN A 50 -14.44 8.03 10.70
C GLN A 50 -15.41 6.89 10.37
N THR A 51 -16.62 7.22 9.93
CA THR A 51 -17.74 6.28 9.88
C THR A 51 -17.88 5.62 8.51
N TYR A 52 -18.32 4.37 8.53
CA TYR A 52 -18.70 3.55 7.38
C TYR A 52 -20.07 2.97 7.72
N LYS A 53 -21.10 3.79 7.51
CA LYS A 53 -22.50 3.51 7.79
C LYS A 53 -23.15 3.05 6.50
N TYR A 54 -23.78 1.89 6.60
CA TYR A 54 -24.61 1.29 5.57
C TYR A 54 -25.73 2.24 5.13
N VAL A 55 -25.72 2.58 3.86
CA VAL A 55 -26.88 3.05 3.11
C VAL A 55 -26.94 2.17 1.86
N HIS A 56 -28.03 2.19 1.11
CA HIS A 56 -28.21 1.71 -0.26
C HIS A 56 -29.03 0.43 -0.46
N ASP A 57 -29.90 0.52 -1.47
CA ASP A 57 -30.81 -0.51 -1.95
C ASP A 57 -30.22 -1.30 -3.15
N PHE A 58 -28.92 -1.20 -3.41
CA PHE A 58 -28.26 -1.94 -4.49
C PHE A 58 -27.43 -3.11 -3.96
N LYS A 59 -27.41 -4.21 -4.73
CA LYS A 59 -26.63 -5.40 -4.40
C LYS A 59 -25.17 -5.22 -4.83
N CYS A 60 -24.25 -5.26 -3.88
CA CYS A 60 -22.83 -5.35 -4.18
C CYS A 60 -22.48 -6.77 -4.71
N PRO A 61 -21.48 -6.90 -5.61
CA PRO A 61 -21.00 -8.21 -6.03
C PRO A 61 -20.39 -8.97 -4.85
N GLU A 62 -20.29 -10.30 -4.91
CA GLU A 62 -19.55 -11.04 -3.88
C GLU A 62 -18.05 -10.97 -4.16
N PHE A 63 -17.23 -10.96 -3.11
CA PHE A 63 -15.78 -11.09 -3.28
C PHE A 63 -15.42 -12.56 -3.51
N GLU A 64 -14.72 -12.81 -4.61
CA GLU A 64 -14.29 -14.14 -5.02
C GLU A 64 -12.77 -14.27 -5.03
N TYR A 65 -12.28 -15.49 -4.84
CA TYR A 65 -10.86 -15.80 -4.75
C TYR A 65 -10.60 -17.06 -5.56
N VAL A 66 -9.72 -16.97 -6.54
CA VAL A 66 -9.40 -18.13 -7.36
C VAL A 66 -8.77 -19.25 -6.52
N GLU A 67 -9.02 -20.50 -6.90
CA GLU A 67 -8.47 -21.66 -6.22
C GLU A 67 -6.95 -21.80 -6.46
N PRO A 68 -6.19 -22.35 -5.48
CA PRO A 68 -4.74 -22.53 -5.59
C PRO A 68 -4.29 -23.41 -6.75
N THR A 69 -5.20 -24.25 -7.26
CA THR A 69 -4.99 -25.13 -8.42
C THR A 69 -4.98 -24.38 -9.75
N HIS A 70 -5.26 -23.07 -9.76
CA HIS A 70 -5.15 -22.25 -10.96
C HIS A 70 -3.74 -22.35 -11.57
N PRO A 71 -3.59 -22.61 -12.88
CA PRO A 71 -2.28 -22.94 -13.48
C PRO A 71 -1.17 -21.91 -13.22
N LEU A 72 -1.50 -20.61 -13.26
CA LEU A 72 -0.53 -19.55 -12.96
C LEU A 72 -0.10 -19.53 -11.49
N LEU A 73 -1.01 -19.84 -10.56
CA LEU A 73 -0.72 -19.88 -9.13
C LEU A 73 0.10 -21.12 -8.79
N ASP A 74 -0.26 -22.29 -9.31
CA ASP A 74 0.49 -23.51 -9.09
C ASP A 74 1.91 -23.39 -9.67
N SER A 75 2.04 -22.83 -10.88
CA SER A 75 3.34 -22.53 -11.48
C SER A 75 4.17 -21.55 -10.65
N LEU A 76 3.54 -20.51 -10.07
CA LEU A 76 4.20 -19.56 -9.17
C LEU A 76 4.72 -20.25 -7.90
N LYS A 77 3.87 -21.04 -7.25
CA LYS A 77 4.18 -21.82 -6.04
C LYS A 77 5.36 -22.76 -6.28
N VAL A 78 5.30 -23.57 -7.34
CA VAL A 78 6.35 -24.54 -7.67
C VAL A 78 7.66 -23.84 -8.02
N LYS A 79 7.61 -22.83 -8.90
CA LYS A 79 8.81 -22.13 -9.39
C LYS A 79 9.60 -21.46 -8.27
N TYR A 80 8.91 -20.85 -7.30
CA TYR A 80 9.55 -20.10 -6.22
C TYR A 80 9.53 -20.84 -4.87
N LYS A 81 9.08 -22.10 -4.84
CA LYS A 81 9.00 -22.94 -3.64
C LYS A 81 8.26 -22.25 -2.50
N LEU A 82 7.09 -21.69 -2.79
CA LEU A 82 6.39 -20.80 -1.87
C LEU A 82 5.99 -21.49 -0.56
N ASP A 83 5.74 -22.81 -0.55
CA ASP A 83 5.53 -23.58 0.69
C ASP A 83 6.76 -23.49 1.62
N SER A 84 7.97 -23.60 1.06
CA SER A 84 9.21 -23.47 1.84
C SER A 84 9.47 -22.03 2.29
N VAL A 85 9.08 -21.05 1.46
CA VAL A 85 9.18 -19.62 1.81
C VAL A 85 8.27 -19.29 2.99
N ALA A 86 7.01 -19.72 2.94
CA ALA A 86 6.06 -19.58 4.04
C ALA A 86 6.60 -20.28 5.30
N GLY A 87 7.10 -21.51 5.13
CA GLY A 87 7.58 -22.38 6.19
C GLY A 87 6.44 -23.01 6.98
N ASN A 88 6.80 -23.83 7.97
CA ASN A 88 5.84 -24.64 8.73
C ASN A 88 5.48 -24.03 10.10
N GLY A 89 5.76 -22.74 10.31
CA GLY A 89 5.49 -22.05 11.56
C GLY A 89 4.03 -21.61 11.72
N PRO A 90 3.71 -20.85 12.78
CA PRO A 90 2.39 -20.23 12.95
C PRO A 90 1.94 -19.45 11.71
N GLU A 91 0.64 -19.44 11.42
CA GLU A 91 0.04 -18.78 10.25
C GLU A 91 0.55 -17.34 10.06
N ILE A 92 0.64 -16.56 11.13
CA ILE A 92 1.14 -15.17 11.08
C ILE A 92 2.58 -15.09 10.57
N ASN A 93 3.44 -16.05 10.94
CA ASN A 93 4.81 -16.09 10.44
C ASN A 93 4.85 -16.42 8.96
N GLN A 94 4.00 -17.36 8.51
CA GLN A 94 3.89 -17.70 7.08
C GLN A 94 3.47 -16.48 6.26
N ILE A 95 2.47 -15.73 6.74
CA ILE A 95 2.00 -14.50 6.10
C ILE A 95 3.16 -13.47 6.00
N VAL A 96 3.85 -13.22 7.11
CA VAL A 96 4.97 -12.26 7.14
C VAL A 96 6.14 -12.71 6.26
N ASN A 97 6.44 -14.01 6.20
CA ASN A 97 7.52 -14.55 5.39
C ASN A 97 7.26 -14.36 3.89
N LEU A 98 6.03 -14.59 3.43
CA LEU A 98 5.63 -14.34 2.05
C LEU A 98 5.68 -12.85 1.70
N MET A 99 5.28 -11.96 2.61
CA MET A 99 5.44 -10.51 2.44
C MET A 99 6.91 -10.12 2.25
N LYS A 100 7.81 -10.66 3.09
CA LYS A 100 9.26 -10.45 2.96
C LYS A 100 9.82 -11.03 1.66
N TRP A 101 9.34 -12.18 1.22
CA TRP A 101 9.73 -12.76 -0.06
C TRP A 101 9.33 -11.87 -1.23
N ALA A 102 8.09 -11.39 -1.26
CA ALA A 102 7.61 -10.49 -2.32
C ALA A 102 8.39 -9.16 -2.32
N HIS A 103 8.72 -8.64 -1.12
CA HIS A 103 9.60 -7.49 -0.98
C HIS A 103 10.97 -7.74 -1.62
N ASN A 104 11.58 -8.90 -1.40
CA ASN A 104 12.94 -9.18 -1.84
C ASN A 104 13.05 -9.63 -3.31
N ILE A 105 12.04 -10.31 -3.84
CA ILE A 105 12.10 -10.90 -5.20
C ILE A 105 11.91 -9.85 -6.30
N VAL A 106 11.23 -8.73 -6.01
CA VAL A 106 11.09 -7.61 -6.96
C VAL A 106 11.45 -6.29 -6.29
N ARG A 107 12.37 -5.54 -6.91
CA ARG A 107 12.76 -4.22 -6.42
C ARG A 107 11.67 -3.19 -6.65
N HIS A 108 11.32 -2.40 -5.64
CA HIS A 108 10.45 -1.25 -5.84
C HIS A 108 11.20 -0.10 -6.53
N SER A 109 10.51 0.63 -7.41
CA SER A 109 11.00 1.89 -7.96
C SER A 109 9.88 2.94 -8.05
N THR A 110 10.24 4.18 -7.72
CA THR A 110 9.38 5.36 -7.88
C THR A 110 9.47 5.99 -9.27
N PHE A 111 10.38 5.51 -10.13
CA PHE A 111 10.47 5.95 -11.52
C PHE A 111 9.45 5.21 -12.36
N ASP A 112 8.86 5.94 -13.32
CA ASP A 112 7.72 5.55 -14.14
C ASP A 112 7.77 4.06 -14.55
N PRO A 113 6.87 3.21 -14.01
CA PRO A 113 6.96 1.78 -14.21
C PRO A 113 6.51 1.47 -15.64
N ILE A 114 7.49 1.25 -16.53
CA ILE A 114 7.24 0.69 -17.86
C ILE A 114 6.26 -0.49 -17.70
N ASP A 115 5.18 -0.47 -18.47
CA ASP A 115 4.14 -1.50 -18.37
C ASP A 115 4.76 -2.89 -18.62
N PRO A 116 4.63 -3.86 -17.71
CA PRO A 116 5.14 -5.21 -17.93
C PRO A 116 4.32 -6.01 -18.97
N GLY A 117 3.27 -5.42 -19.55
CA GLY A 117 2.28 -6.12 -20.35
C GLY A 117 1.32 -6.87 -19.42
N LYS A 118 1.44 -8.20 -19.32
CA LYS A 118 0.59 -8.99 -18.42
C LYS A 118 0.90 -8.68 -16.94
N ARG A 119 -0.11 -8.35 -16.14
CA ARG A 119 0.04 -8.01 -14.72
C ARG A 119 -0.22 -9.20 -13.80
N ASN A 120 0.49 -10.31 -14.04
CA ASN A 120 0.56 -11.43 -13.10
C ASN A 120 1.96 -11.57 -12.50
N ALA A 121 2.07 -12.22 -11.34
CA ALA A 121 3.31 -12.31 -10.56
C ALA A 121 4.47 -12.94 -11.36
N LEU A 122 4.21 -14.03 -12.09
CA LEU A 122 5.22 -14.69 -12.92
C LEU A 122 5.82 -13.75 -13.96
N ASN A 123 4.97 -12.99 -14.66
CA ASN A 123 5.42 -12.04 -15.67
C ASN A 123 6.12 -10.83 -15.06
N ILE A 124 5.57 -10.26 -13.97
CA ILE A 124 6.16 -9.12 -13.26
C ILE A 124 7.58 -9.46 -12.79
N ILE A 125 7.77 -10.62 -12.13
CA ILE A 125 9.09 -11.05 -11.66
C ILE A 125 10.03 -11.29 -12.85
N ASN A 126 9.54 -11.93 -13.92
CA ASN A 126 10.34 -12.19 -15.12
C ASN A 126 10.85 -10.89 -15.78
N VAL A 127 9.97 -9.91 -15.97
CA VAL A 127 10.31 -8.62 -16.56
C VAL A 127 11.29 -7.85 -15.67
N ALA A 128 11.00 -7.73 -14.37
CA ALA A 128 11.88 -7.04 -13.43
C ALA A 128 13.29 -7.67 -13.39
N THR A 129 13.37 -9.00 -13.43
CA THR A 129 14.64 -9.75 -13.44
C THR A 129 15.40 -9.56 -14.75
N ARG A 130 14.75 -9.81 -15.90
CA ARG A 130 15.36 -9.73 -17.23
C ARG A 130 15.85 -8.33 -17.56
N GLU A 131 15.08 -7.31 -17.19
CA GLU A 131 15.37 -5.90 -17.50
C GLU A 131 16.13 -5.18 -16.38
N LYS A 132 16.38 -5.85 -15.25
CA LYS A 132 17.08 -5.30 -14.07
C LYS A 132 16.46 -3.99 -13.56
N ARG A 133 15.15 -3.84 -13.70
CA ARG A 133 14.40 -2.64 -13.31
C ARG A 133 13.52 -2.90 -12.09
N GLY A 134 13.18 -1.82 -11.39
CA GLY A 134 12.16 -1.90 -10.36
C GLY A 134 10.73 -1.79 -10.91
N VAL A 135 9.76 -1.99 -10.03
CA VAL A 135 8.32 -1.91 -10.34
C VAL A 135 7.59 -1.06 -9.30
N ASN A 136 6.39 -0.61 -9.62
CA ASN A 136 5.59 0.20 -8.70
C ASN A 136 4.95 -0.64 -7.57
N CYS A 137 4.37 0.04 -6.58
CA CYS A 137 3.73 -0.60 -5.43
C CYS A 137 2.58 -1.55 -5.83
N ARG A 138 1.85 -1.23 -6.90
CA ARG A 138 0.77 -2.08 -7.43
C ARG A 138 1.32 -3.43 -7.88
N MET A 139 2.41 -3.45 -8.65
CA MET A 139 3.05 -4.67 -9.14
C MET A 139 3.69 -5.49 -8.01
N VAL A 140 4.34 -4.86 -7.02
CA VAL A 140 4.86 -5.58 -5.83
C VAL A 140 3.69 -6.20 -5.05
N GLY A 141 2.59 -5.45 -4.88
CA GLY A 141 1.37 -5.95 -4.26
C GLY A 141 0.72 -7.11 -5.03
N THR A 142 0.71 -7.08 -6.37
CA THR A 142 0.27 -8.21 -7.21
C THR A 142 1.08 -9.47 -6.93
N VAL A 143 2.41 -9.35 -6.86
CA VAL A 143 3.30 -10.48 -6.56
C VAL A 143 2.97 -11.11 -5.20
N LEU A 144 2.77 -10.28 -4.17
CA LEU A 144 2.39 -10.78 -2.85
C LEU A 144 0.99 -11.40 -2.85
N ASN A 145 0.01 -10.76 -3.49
CA ASN A 145 -1.37 -11.25 -3.51
C ASN A 145 -1.45 -12.63 -4.16
N GLU A 146 -0.81 -12.82 -5.32
CA GLU A 146 -0.79 -14.11 -5.99
C GLU A 146 0.01 -15.16 -5.22
N ALA A 147 1.06 -14.78 -4.49
CA ALA A 147 1.78 -15.72 -3.62
C ALA A 147 0.88 -16.25 -2.49
N TYR A 148 0.09 -15.41 -1.84
CA TYR A 148 -0.90 -15.86 -0.85
C TYR A 148 -1.96 -16.79 -1.48
N LEU A 149 -2.56 -16.38 -2.60
CA LEU A 149 -3.57 -17.19 -3.29
C LEU A 149 -3.03 -18.57 -3.69
N SER A 150 -1.76 -18.63 -4.10
CA SER A 150 -1.11 -19.90 -4.49
C SER A 150 -1.00 -20.93 -3.35
N LEU A 151 -1.12 -20.48 -2.10
CA LEU A 151 -1.12 -21.31 -0.90
C LEU A 151 -2.52 -21.40 -0.26
N GLY A 152 -3.58 -20.96 -0.95
CA GLY A 152 -4.94 -20.97 -0.42
C GLY A 152 -5.23 -19.89 0.64
N ILE A 153 -4.31 -18.95 0.84
CA ILE A 153 -4.48 -17.85 1.77
C ILE A 153 -5.30 -16.76 1.08
N LYS A 154 -6.53 -16.51 1.56
CA LYS A 154 -7.44 -15.55 0.96
C LYS A 154 -6.89 -14.12 1.14
N SER A 155 -6.66 -13.42 0.03
CA SER A 155 -6.10 -12.06 0.02
C SER A 155 -6.67 -11.20 -1.10
N ARG A 156 -6.58 -9.87 -0.93
CA ARG A 156 -6.96 -8.86 -1.93
C ARG A 156 -5.87 -7.81 -2.05
N LEU A 157 -5.48 -7.50 -3.28
CA LEU A 157 -4.67 -6.33 -3.58
C LEU A 157 -5.55 -5.07 -3.49
N ILE A 158 -5.34 -4.26 -2.45
CA ILE A 158 -6.09 -3.03 -2.23
C ILE A 158 -5.24 -1.82 -2.62
N THR A 159 -5.87 -0.80 -3.18
CA THR A 159 -5.28 0.53 -3.32
C THR A 159 -5.86 1.45 -2.25
N CYS A 160 -4.99 2.11 -1.53
CA CYS A 160 -5.30 3.16 -0.55
C CYS A 160 -5.10 4.53 -1.22
N THR A 161 -6.15 5.34 -1.30
CA THR A 161 -6.10 6.65 -1.98
C THR A 161 -6.38 7.82 -1.04
N PRO A 162 -5.80 9.02 -1.30
CA PRO A 162 -6.02 10.22 -0.51
C PRO A 162 -7.46 10.77 -0.56
N TYR A 163 -7.72 11.82 0.24
CA TYR A 163 -8.97 12.58 0.23
C TYR A 163 -9.30 13.27 -1.11
N ALA A 164 -8.32 13.90 -1.73
CA ALA A 164 -8.53 14.63 -2.98
C ALA A 164 -8.77 13.65 -4.13
N ASP A 165 -9.61 13.98 -5.10
CA ASP A 165 -9.89 13.15 -6.29
C ASP A 165 -8.77 13.23 -7.34
N ASP A 166 -8.08 14.36 -7.42
CA ASP A 166 -6.98 14.65 -8.36
C ASP A 166 -5.59 14.24 -7.83
N TYR A 167 -5.55 13.19 -7.00
CA TYR A 167 -4.31 12.74 -6.38
C TYR A 167 -3.32 12.18 -7.42
N LYS A 168 -2.06 12.59 -7.30
CA LYS A 168 -0.96 12.07 -8.15
C LYS A 168 -0.30 10.81 -7.60
N GLU A 169 -0.51 10.53 -6.32
CA GLU A 169 0.09 9.39 -5.62
C GLU A 169 -0.97 8.66 -4.80
N ASN A 170 -0.91 7.34 -4.85
CA ASN A 170 -1.63 6.42 -3.99
C ASN A 170 -0.65 5.37 -3.47
N HIS A 171 -1.14 4.42 -2.67
CA HIS A 171 -0.33 3.28 -2.26
C HIS A 171 -1.11 1.98 -2.39
N SER A 172 -0.50 0.96 -3.00
CA SER A 172 -1.10 -0.37 -3.12
C SER A 172 -0.40 -1.36 -2.18
N LEU A 173 -1.20 -2.21 -1.56
CA LEU A 173 -0.77 -3.21 -0.57
C LEU A 173 -1.74 -4.38 -0.55
N VAL A 174 -1.41 -5.42 0.21
CA VAL A 174 -2.26 -6.62 0.28
C VAL A 174 -2.98 -6.70 1.61
N MET A 175 -4.29 -6.85 1.54
CA MET A 175 -5.12 -7.22 2.67
C MET A 175 -5.29 -8.74 2.68
N VAL A 176 -4.85 -9.41 3.73
CA VAL A 176 -4.80 -10.89 3.82
C VAL A 176 -5.60 -11.36 5.02
N TYR A 177 -6.45 -12.38 4.85
CA TYR A 177 -7.26 -12.90 5.93
C TYR A 177 -6.44 -13.87 6.78
N SER A 178 -6.39 -13.64 8.09
CA SER A 178 -5.80 -14.57 9.04
C SER A 178 -6.91 -15.35 9.73
N ASN A 179 -6.85 -16.68 9.61
CA ASN A 179 -7.76 -17.58 10.32
C ASN A 179 -7.42 -17.63 11.81
N SER A 180 -6.15 -17.54 12.18
CA SER A 180 -5.74 -17.54 13.59
C SER A 180 -6.24 -16.30 14.35
N LEU A 181 -6.28 -15.13 13.70
CA LEU A 181 -6.83 -13.90 14.29
C LEU A 181 -8.29 -13.60 13.89
N GLN A 182 -8.89 -14.42 13.02
CA GLN A 182 -10.24 -14.25 12.48
C GLN A 182 -10.49 -12.85 11.87
N LYS A 183 -9.48 -12.23 11.27
CA LYS A 183 -9.57 -10.88 10.72
C LYS A 183 -8.63 -10.63 9.54
N TRP A 184 -8.92 -9.57 8.80
CA TRP A 184 -8.07 -9.04 7.74
C TRP A 184 -6.86 -8.30 8.29
N LEU A 185 -5.68 -8.54 7.72
CA LEU A 185 -4.40 -7.93 8.09
C LEU A 185 -3.85 -7.07 6.95
N TYR A 186 -3.16 -6.00 7.32
CA TYR A 186 -2.42 -5.13 6.40
C TYR A 186 -1.01 -5.69 6.18
N MET A 187 -0.64 -5.94 4.91
CA MET A 187 0.69 -6.37 4.52
C MET A 187 1.21 -5.52 3.37
N ASP A 188 2.31 -4.80 3.61
CA ASP A 188 2.92 -3.90 2.62
C ASP A 188 4.29 -4.44 2.18
N PRO A 189 4.34 -5.15 1.03
CA PRO A 189 5.58 -5.70 0.51
C PRO A 189 6.48 -4.61 -0.09
N THR A 190 5.97 -3.42 -0.36
CA THR A 190 6.80 -2.33 -0.90
C THR A 190 7.79 -1.84 0.17
N TRP A 191 7.31 -1.73 1.41
CA TRP A 191 8.08 -1.19 2.53
C TRP A 191 8.57 -2.25 3.52
N GLU A 192 8.35 -3.53 3.26
CA GLU A 192 8.53 -4.63 4.23
C GLU A 192 7.79 -4.36 5.56
N ALA A 193 6.58 -3.80 5.46
CA ALA A 193 5.92 -3.17 6.58
C ALA A 193 4.56 -3.77 6.93
N TYR A 194 4.27 -3.78 8.23
CA TYR A 194 2.93 -3.99 8.78
C TYR A 194 2.80 -3.20 10.07
N PHE A 195 1.55 -2.93 10.46
CA PHE A 195 1.22 -2.19 11.66
C PHE A 195 0.74 -3.12 12.77
N MET A 196 1.02 -2.74 14.01
CA MET A 196 0.54 -3.45 15.20
C MET A 196 -0.03 -2.46 16.21
N ASP A 197 -0.86 -2.97 17.13
CA ASP A 197 -1.23 -2.24 18.33
C ASP A 197 -0.16 -2.34 19.44
N SER A 198 -0.48 -1.87 20.65
CA SER A 198 0.39 -1.91 21.81
C SER A 198 0.74 -3.32 22.27
N ASP A 199 -0.12 -4.29 21.96
CA ASP A 199 0.02 -5.69 22.38
C ASP A 199 0.72 -6.52 21.28
N SER A 200 1.29 -5.83 20.28
CA SER A 200 1.97 -6.43 19.13
C SER A 200 1.06 -7.29 18.23
N ILE A 201 -0.26 -7.09 18.29
CA ILE A 201 -1.20 -7.76 17.39
C ILE A 201 -1.23 -7.00 16.06
N ILE A 202 -1.06 -7.73 14.96
CA ILE A 202 -1.09 -7.17 13.60
C ILE A 202 -2.49 -6.63 13.29
N LEU A 203 -2.53 -5.48 12.63
CA LEU A 203 -3.75 -4.74 12.34
C LEU A 203 -4.13 -4.80 10.85
N GLY A 204 -5.43 -4.71 10.57
CA GLY A 204 -6.00 -4.50 9.25
C GLY A 204 -6.07 -3.02 8.84
N PRO A 205 -6.34 -2.72 7.56
CA PRO A 205 -6.34 -1.36 7.02
C PRO A 205 -7.27 -0.38 7.76
N LEU A 206 -8.50 -0.81 8.08
CA LEU A 206 -9.47 0.05 8.79
C LEU A 206 -9.14 0.22 10.28
N GLU A 207 -8.54 -0.80 10.93
CA GLU A 207 -8.07 -0.68 12.31
C GLU A 207 -6.94 0.36 12.41
N ILE A 208 -6.00 0.32 11.46
CA ILE A 208 -4.90 1.29 11.36
C ILE A 208 -5.46 2.69 11.14
N ARG A 209 -6.36 2.84 10.17
CA ARG A 209 -7.03 4.11 9.87
C ARG A 209 -7.70 4.70 11.11
N GLN A 210 -8.47 3.89 11.85
CA GLN A 210 -9.16 4.32 13.06
C GLN A 210 -8.17 4.74 14.15
N ARG A 211 -7.08 3.98 14.36
CA ARG A 211 -6.05 4.33 15.33
C ARG A 211 -5.34 5.65 14.98
N ILE A 212 -5.07 5.92 13.71
CA ILE A 212 -4.52 7.21 13.26
C ILE A 212 -5.52 8.33 13.54
N ALA A 213 -6.79 8.15 13.17
CA ALA A 213 -7.85 9.15 13.35
C ALA A 213 -8.08 9.50 14.84
N SER A 214 -8.02 8.50 15.72
CA SER A 214 -8.16 8.66 17.16
C SER A 214 -6.83 8.88 17.89
N GLN A 215 -5.71 9.03 17.17
CA GLN A 215 -4.37 9.22 17.72
C GLN A 215 -3.96 8.16 18.78
N LYS A 216 -4.44 6.92 18.62
CA LYS A 216 -4.08 5.80 19.49
C LYS A 216 -2.66 5.28 19.16
N PRO A 217 -2.00 4.59 20.12
CA PRO A 217 -0.74 3.92 19.84
C PRO A 217 -0.83 3.02 18.62
N LEU A 218 0.20 3.11 17.78
CA LEU A 218 0.33 2.41 16.51
C LEU A 218 1.81 2.09 16.31
N LEU A 219 2.17 0.81 16.35
CA LEU A 219 3.52 0.34 16.11
C LEU A 219 3.70 0.00 14.63
N VAL A 220 4.93 0.09 14.14
CA VAL A 220 5.31 -0.37 12.79
C VAL A 220 6.43 -1.38 12.93
N SER A 221 6.40 -2.44 12.12
CA SER A 221 7.44 -3.47 12.06
C SER A 221 8.86 -2.89 11.91
N GLY A 222 9.87 -3.69 12.28
CA GLY A 222 11.27 -3.26 12.46
C GLY A 222 11.97 -2.75 11.20
N ASN A 223 11.57 -3.19 10.01
CA ASN A 223 12.40 -3.14 8.82
C ASN A 223 11.79 -2.27 7.70
N ILE A 224 11.38 -1.03 7.97
CA ILE A 224 10.91 -0.17 6.86
C ILE A 224 12.08 0.15 5.92
N ASN A 225 12.01 -0.34 4.69
CA ASN A 225 13.05 -0.13 3.69
C ASN A 225 12.52 -0.38 2.26
N TYR A 226 13.28 0.05 1.25
CA TYR A 226 13.18 -0.45 -0.12
C TYR A 226 14.36 -1.36 -0.41
N ASN A 227 14.17 -2.68 -0.37
CA ASN A 227 15.16 -3.68 -0.78
C ASN A 227 16.54 -3.47 -0.11
N GLY A 228 16.54 -3.18 1.19
CA GLY A 228 17.69 -2.86 2.04
C GLY A 228 17.98 -1.35 2.23
N GLN A 229 17.37 -0.48 1.43
CA GLN A 229 17.64 0.96 1.45
C GLN A 229 16.65 1.72 2.34
N LYS A 230 17.17 2.41 3.37
CA LYS A 230 16.36 3.17 4.34
C LYS A 230 15.95 4.54 3.78
N TYR A 231 14.88 4.58 3.00
CA TYR A 231 14.32 5.83 2.47
C TYR A 231 13.34 6.54 3.42
N MET A 232 12.80 5.82 4.41
CA MET A 232 11.69 6.33 5.22
C MET A 232 11.81 5.91 6.68
N THR A 233 11.54 6.84 7.59
CA THR A 233 11.40 6.53 9.03
C THR A 233 10.00 5.98 9.32
N LYS A 234 9.84 5.24 10.44
CA LYS A 234 8.51 4.79 10.90
C LYS A 234 7.51 5.94 11.05
N SER A 235 7.97 7.10 11.48
CA SER A 235 7.13 8.30 11.61
C SER A 235 6.71 8.87 10.26
N MET A 236 7.61 8.90 9.28
CA MET A 236 7.28 9.31 7.92
C MET A 236 6.34 8.33 7.24
N TYR A 237 6.48 7.03 7.49
CA TYR A 237 5.58 6.01 6.95
C TYR A 237 4.17 6.13 7.53
N LYS A 238 4.04 6.33 8.86
CA LYS A 238 2.74 6.65 9.48
C LYS A 238 2.09 7.90 8.88
N TRP A 239 2.88 8.94 8.64
CA TRP A 239 2.39 10.16 7.98
C TRP A 239 1.93 9.89 6.55
N TYR A 240 2.75 9.18 5.76
CA TYR A 240 2.42 8.80 4.39
C TYR A 240 1.14 7.97 4.33
N MET A 241 0.98 7.00 5.24
CA MET A 241 -0.24 6.21 5.33
C MET A 241 -1.43 7.00 5.86
N SER A 242 -1.24 8.02 6.71
CA SER A 242 -2.34 8.93 7.10
C SER A 242 -2.92 9.69 5.91
N LYS A 243 -2.10 10.00 4.90
CA LYS A 243 -2.55 10.58 3.62
C LYS A 243 -3.39 9.57 2.85
N ASN A 244 -2.91 8.34 2.70
CA ASN A 244 -3.45 7.35 1.75
C ASN A 244 -4.57 6.47 2.31
N LEU A 245 -4.71 6.30 3.63
CA LEU A 245 -5.76 5.48 4.25
C LEU A 245 -7.13 6.19 4.30
N PHE A 246 -7.45 7.05 3.33
CA PHE A 246 -8.71 7.77 3.30
C PHE A 246 -9.81 6.94 2.62
N ARG A 247 -9.53 6.43 1.41
CA ARG A 247 -10.41 5.53 0.62
C ARG A 247 -9.67 4.25 0.25
N PHE A 248 -10.44 3.22 -0.07
CA PHE A 248 -9.90 1.94 -0.49
C PHE A 248 -10.61 1.48 -1.75
N TYR A 249 -9.89 0.79 -2.64
CA TYR A 249 -10.55 0.00 -3.67
C TYR A 249 -9.78 -1.27 -3.99
N CYS A 250 -10.49 -2.28 -4.49
CA CYS A 250 -9.94 -3.52 -4.99
C CYS A 250 -10.88 -4.12 -6.04
N THR A 251 -10.45 -5.18 -6.70
CA THR A 251 -11.29 -5.96 -7.62
C THR A 251 -12.21 -6.88 -6.81
N GLU A 252 -13.41 -7.21 -7.29
CA GLU A 252 -14.25 -8.22 -6.61
C GLU A 252 -13.65 -9.61 -6.70
N LEU A 253 -12.96 -9.93 -7.80
CA LEU A 253 -12.26 -11.20 -7.98
C LEU A 253 -10.75 -11.02 -7.76
N SER A 254 -10.21 -11.80 -6.83
CA SER A 254 -8.77 -11.92 -6.58
C SER A 254 -8.22 -13.10 -7.39
N GLU A 255 -7.68 -12.81 -8.58
CA GLU A 255 -7.06 -13.80 -9.48
C GLU A 255 -5.79 -13.24 -10.15
N PRO A 256 -4.90 -14.09 -10.66
CA PRO A 256 -3.74 -13.67 -11.43
C PRO A 256 -4.08 -12.84 -12.67
N GLY A 257 -3.42 -11.71 -12.84
CA GLY A 257 -3.53 -10.95 -14.09
C GLY A 257 -4.85 -10.23 -14.33
N TYR A 258 -5.76 -10.15 -13.35
CA TYR A 258 -7.11 -9.59 -13.49
C TYR A 258 -7.16 -8.26 -14.24
N GLU A 259 -6.31 -7.30 -13.87
CA GLU A 259 -6.29 -5.96 -14.50
C GLU A 259 -5.94 -5.96 -15.99
N THR A 260 -5.26 -7.01 -16.46
CA THR A 260 -4.84 -7.19 -17.86
C THR A 260 -5.60 -8.26 -18.60
N LYS A 261 -6.58 -8.89 -17.94
CA LYS A 261 -7.50 -9.85 -18.55
C LYS A 261 -8.40 -9.14 -19.56
N GLU A 262 -8.85 -9.87 -20.56
CA GLU A 262 -9.88 -9.38 -21.47
C GLU A 262 -11.26 -9.38 -20.77
N GLY A 263 -12.15 -8.52 -21.25
CA GLY A 263 -13.50 -8.38 -20.69
C GLY A 263 -13.63 -7.28 -19.64
N ILE A 264 -14.85 -7.22 -19.07
CA ILE A 264 -15.25 -6.21 -18.10
C ILE A 264 -14.61 -6.55 -16.76
N LYS A 265 -14.01 -5.53 -16.13
CA LYS A 265 -13.43 -5.63 -14.78
C LYS A 265 -14.25 -4.78 -13.84
N THR A 266 -14.60 -5.32 -12.68
CA THR A 266 -15.30 -4.58 -11.67
C THR A 266 -14.34 -4.19 -10.53
N PHE A 267 -14.52 -2.99 -10.03
CA PHE A 267 -13.75 -2.42 -8.93
C PHE A 267 -14.71 -1.98 -7.84
N VAL A 268 -14.46 -2.48 -6.63
CA VAL A 268 -15.23 -2.14 -5.44
C VAL A 268 -14.48 -1.09 -4.64
N HIS A 269 -15.08 0.08 -4.48
CA HIS A 269 -14.55 1.23 -3.76
C HIS A 269 -15.26 1.38 -2.41
N LEU A 270 -14.50 1.42 -1.32
CA LEU A 270 -14.99 1.72 0.03
C LEU A 270 -14.71 3.18 0.38
N TYR A 271 -15.77 3.98 0.45
CA TYR A 271 -15.75 5.39 0.83
C TYR A 271 -16.29 5.57 2.25
N PRO A 272 -15.73 6.50 3.04
CA PRO A 272 -16.32 6.82 4.33
C PRO A 272 -17.69 7.51 4.13
N THR A 273 -18.57 7.37 5.10
CA THR A 273 -19.88 8.04 5.11
C THR A 273 -19.74 9.55 5.00
N ASN A 274 -20.69 10.18 4.31
CA ASN A 274 -20.73 11.62 4.00
C ASN A 274 -19.62 12.12 3.06
N TYR A 275 -18.82 11.22 2.46
CA TYR A 275 -17.86 11.56 1.43
C TYR A 275 -18.35 11.06 0.06
N HIS A 276 -18.56 11.98 -0.89
CA HIS A 276 -19.12 11.69 -2.22
C HIS A 276 -20.33 10.75 -2.19
N THR A 277 -21.34 11.09 -1.39
CA THR A 277 -22.55 10.27 -1.23
C THR A 277 -23.31 10.08 -2.53
N GLU A 278 -23.17 11.02 -3.46
CA GLU A 278 -23.73 10.97 -4.81
C GLU A 278 -23.09 9.90 -5.70
N LYS A 279 -21.87 9.44 -5.39
CA LYS A 279 -21.19 8.38 -6.15
C LYS A 279 -21.61 6.99 -5.71
N ILE A 280 -22.24 6.84 -4.54
CA ILE A 280 -22.49 5.52 -3.99
C ILE A 280 -23.53 4.76 -4.82
N GLY A 281 -23.20 3.56 -5.24
CA GLY A 281 -23.92 2.83 -6.28
C GLY A 281 -23.00 2.21 -7.32
N LYS A 282 -23.61 1.76 -8.40
CA LYS A 282 -22.90 1.26 -9.58
C LYS A 282 -22.71 2.40 -10.58
N SER A 283 -21.48 2.57 -11.06
CA SER A 283 -21.12 3.47 -12.14
C SER A 283 -20.44 2.68 -13.24
N ASP A 284 -21.01 2.72 -14.45
CA ASP A 284 -20.37 2.17 -15.64
C ASP A 284 -19.49 3.26 -16.26
N THR A 285 -18.16 3.12 -16.15
CA THR A 285 -17.21 4.12 -16.65
C THR A 285 -16.67 3.78 -18.04
N THR A 286 -16.30 4.84 -18.77
CA THR A 286 -15.67 4.92 -20.10
C THR A 286 -15.63 3.62 -20.92
N LYS A 287 -16.59 3.50 -21.86
CA LYS A 287 -16.61 2.51 -22.96
C LYS A 287 -16.77 1.03 -22.56
N ASN A 288 -17.52 0.72 -21.50
CA ASN A 288 -17.85 -0.66 -21.08
C ASN A 288 -16.64 -1.55 -20.73
N VAL A 289 -15.51 -0.96 -20.30
CA VAL A 289 -14.31 -1.74 -19.93
C VAL A 289 -14.27 -2.02 -18.43
N TYR A 290 -14.86 -1.11 -17.63
CA TYR A 290 -14.83 -1.18 -16.17
C TYR A 290 -16.20 -0.88 -15.57
N ILE A 291 -16.50 -1.52 -14.45
CA ILE A 291 -17.62 -1.20 -13.58
C ILE A 291 -17.06 -0.77 -12.23
N ASP A 292 -17.42 0.42 -11.76
CA ASP A 292 -17.08 0.87 -10.42
C ASP A 292 -18.30 0.71 -9.50
N ILE A 293 -18.11 -0.02 -8.41
CA ILE A 293 -19.09 -0.17 -7.33
C ILE A 293 -18.59 0.62 -6.13
N TYR A 294 -19.22 1.75 -5.85
CA TYR A 294 -18.93 2.54 -4.66
C TYR A 294 -19.84 2.11 -3.53
N THR A 295 -19.29 1.91 -2.32
CA THR A 295 -20.01 1.53 -1.11
C THR A 295 -19.43 2.23 0.12
N ASN A 296 -20.25 2.40 1.15
CA ASN A 296 -19.84 2.82 2.50
C ASN A 296 -20.01 1.70 3.53
N ASP A 297 -20.29 0.47 3.09
CA ASP A 297 -20.43 -0.70 3.95
C ASP A 297 -19.08 -1.37 4.23
N LYS A 298 -18.51 -1.08 5.41
CA LYS A 298 -17.29 -1.75 5.86
C LYS A 298 -17.47 -3.24 6.12
N ASN A 299 -18.66 -3.71 6.48
CA ASN A 299 -18.89 -5.11 6.84
C ASN A 299 -18.92 -5.98 5.58
N TYR A 300 -19.54 -5.47 4.52
CA TYR A 300 -19.41 -6.05 3.18
C TYR A 300 -17.95 -6.01 2.72
N PHE A 301 -17.29 -4.85 2.77
CA PHE A 301 -15.90 -4.75 2.29
C PHE A 301 -14.92 -5.64 3.06
N LEU A 302 -15.14 -5.85 4.36
CA LEU A 302 -14.35 -6.72 5.23
C LEU A 302 -15.00 -8.08 5.49
N LYS A 303 -15.94 -8.51 4.63
CA LYS A 303 -16.62 -9.81 4.79
C LYS A 303 -15.61 -10.93 5.00
N ASN A 304 -15.92 -11.83 5.92
CA ASN A 304 -15.10 -13.02 6.17
C ASN A 304 -15.13 -13.89 4.90
N PRO A 305 -13.99 -14.20 4.27
CA PRO A 305 -13.99 -14.94 3.01
C PRO A 305 -14.36 -16.42 3.15
N ASN A 306 -14.50 -16.92 4.39
CA ASN A 306 -14.90 -18.29 4.71
C ASN A 306 -16.39 -18.43 5.07
N LYS A 307 -17.20 -17.37 4.92
CA LYS A 307 -18.65 -17.34 5.23
C LYS A 307 -19.43 -16.68 4.11
#